data_AF-A0A8J6E615-F1
#
_entry.id   AF-A0A8J6E615-F1
#
_cell.length_a   1.000
_cell.length_b   1.000
_cell.length_c   1.000
_cell.angle_alpha   90.00
_cell.angle_beta   90.00
_cell.angle_gamma   90.00
#
_symmetry.space_group_name_H-M   'P 1'
#
loop_
_entity.id
_entity.type
_entity.pdbx_description
1 polymer ?
#
loop_
_entity_poly.entity_id
_entity_poly.type
_entity_poly.pdbx_seq_one_letter_code
_entity_poly.pdbx_strand_id
1 'polypeptide(L)'
;SIQNEVESFKSDLDKLQSRIKSSSDAVSHVCPTKEEERSEVIKKNLLELTAVTSDVERLNEEMFTLPLGDHTQMSLQNLNRMWAQTIATALEDCR
;
A
#
# COMPACT_ATOMS: atom_id res chain seq x y z
N SER A 1 10.32 -6.13 23.44
CA SER A 1 11.03 -7.41 23.22
C SER A 1 11.08 -7.59 21.73
N ILE A 2 12.22 -7.99 21.18
CA ILE A 2 12.42 -8.15 19.73
C ILE A 2 11.31 -9.02 19.12
N GLN A 3 10.86 -10.06 19.83
CA GLN A 3 9.75 -10.90 19.37
C GLN A 3 8.45 -10.12 19.17
N ASN A 4 8.08 -9.25 20.11
CA ASN A 4 6.87 -8.44 20.02
C ASN A 4 6.97 -7.39 18.90
N GLU A 5 8.17 -6.85 18.66
CA GLU A 5 8.43 -5.90 17.58
C GLU A 5 8.28 -6.58 16.21
N VAL A 6 8.83 -7.78 16.05
CA VAL A 6 8.65 -8.60 14.84
C VAL A 6 7.18 -8.98 14.61
N GLU A 7 6.43 -9.28 15.67
CA GLU A 7 4.99 -9.56 15.56
C GLU A 7 4.18 -8.32 15.19
N SER A 8 4.51 -7.17 15.79
CA SER A 8 3.90 -5.87 15.44
C SER A 8 4.16 -5.52 13.98
N PHE A 9 5.41 -5.67 13.52
CA PHE A 9 5.80 -5.46 12.13
C PHE A 9 4.94 -6.29 11.17
N LYS A 10 4.78 -7.59 11.44
CA LYS A 10 3.97 -8.48 10.60
C LYS A 10 2.51 -8.07 10.59
N SER A 11 1.94 -7.72 11.75
CA SER A 11 0.57 -7.24 11.85
C SER A 11 0.35 -5.97 11.02
N ASP A 12 1.29 -5.04 11.07
CA ASP A 12 1.20 -3.78 10.33
C ASP A 12 1.39 -3.99 8.82
N LEU A 13 2.30 -4.88 8.43
CA LEU A 13 2.47 -5.31 7.04
C LEU A 13 1.17 -5.88 6.47
N ASP A 14 0.50 -6.79 7.19
CA ASP A 14 -0.76 -7.41 6.74
C ASP A 14 -1.89 -6.35 6.61
N LYS A 15 -1.99 -5.42 7.56
CA LYS A 15 -2.94 -4.31 7.51
C LYS A 15 -2.68 -3.41 6.30
N LEU A 16 -1.43 -3.06 6.02
CA LEU A 16 -1.09 -2.23 4.86
C LEU A 16 -1.36 -2.95 3.53
N GLN A 17 -1.04 -4.24 3.44
CA GLN A 17 -1.35 -5.04 2.27
C GLN A 17 -2.84 -5.05 1.96
N SER A 18 -3.69 -5.27 2.97
CA SER A 18 -5.14 -5.23 2.77
C SER A 18 -5.64 -3.85 2.34
N ARG A 19 -5.16 -2.76 2.95
CA ARG A 19 -5.53 -1.39 2.60
C ARG A 19 -5.15 -1.03 1.16
N ILE A 20 -3.90 -1.28 0.76
CA ILE A 20 -3.41 -0.96 -0.59
C ILE A 20 -4.10 -1.82 -1.65
N LYS A 21 -4.34 -3.09 -1.35
CA LYS A 21 -5.09 -3.98 -2.24
C LYS A 21 -6.53 -3.51 -2.44
N SER A 22 -7.25 -3.16 -1.38
CA SER A 22 -8.61 -2.62 -1.48
C SER A 22 -8.68 -1.34 -2.30
N SER A 23 -7.69 -0.44 -2.15
CA SER A 23 -7.59 0.78 -2.97
C SER A 23 -7.33 0.44 -4.45
N SER A 24 -6.42 -0.49 -4.74
CA SER A 24 -6.13 -0.95 -6.10
C SER A 24 -7.36 -1.58 -6.78
N ASP A 25 -8.07 -2.44 -6.05
CA ASP A 25 -9.26 -3.13 -6.56
C ASP A 25 -10.37 -2.11 -6.87
N ALA A 26 -10.55 -1.09 -6.02
CA ALA A 26 -11.52 -0.03 -6.23
C ALA A 26 -11.31 0.74 -7.55
N VAL A 27 -10.05 1.03 -7.94
CA VAL A 27 -9.75 1.66 -9.23
C VAL A 27 -10.13 0.75 -10.40
N SER A 28 -9.80 -0.54 -10.31
CA SER A 28 -10.02 -1.50 -11.40
C SER A 28 -11.50 -1.78 -11.73
N HIS A 29 -12.39 -1.56 -10.75
CA HIS A 29 -13.82 -1.83 -10.88
C HIS A 29 -14.64 -0.63 -11.37
N VAL A 30 -14.05 0.55 -11.53
CA VAL A 30 -14.81 1.71 -12.03
C VAL A 30 -15.03 1.61 -13.54
N CYS A 31 -16.30 1.80 -13.96
CA CYS A 31 -16.65 1.83 -15.37
C CYS A 31 -15.97 3.00 -16.09
N PRO A 32 -15.23 2.78 -17.18
CA PRO A 32 -14.54 3.83 -17.92
C PRO A 32 -15.46 4.92 -18.50
N THR A 33 -16.74 4.62 -18.71
CA THR A 33 -17.70 5.54 -19.33
C THR A 33 -18.31 6.55 -18.37
N LYS A 34 -17.94 6.53 -17.09
CA LYS A 34 -18.44 7.44 -16.05
C LYS A 34 -17.30 8.29 -15.50
N GLU A 35 -16.90 9.30 -16.28
CA GLU A 35 -15.70 10.11 -15.99
C GLU A 35 -15.73 10.81 -14.63
N GLU A 36 -16.87 11.38 -14.22
CA GLU A 36 -17.01 12.02 -12.90
C GLU A 36 -16.88 11.03 -11.74
N GLU A 37 -17.56 9.87 -11.83
CA GLU A 37 -17.46 8.80 -10.82
C GLU A 37 -16.04 8.24 -10.74
N ARG A 38 -15.38 8.10 -11.90
CA ARG A 38 -13.97 7.68 -12.01
C ARG A 38 -13.03 8.69 -11.35
N SER A 39 -13.16 9.97 -11.66
CA SER A 39 -12.35 11.04 -11.06
C SER A 39 -12.46 11.03 -9.53
N GLU A 40 -13.67 10.91 -8.97
CA GLU A 40 -13.85 10.88 -7.51
C GLU A 40 -13.24 9.64 -6.87
N VAL A 41 -13.35 8.47 -7.52
CA VAL A 41 -12.70 7.24 -7.03
C VAL A 41 -11.17 7.36 -7.07
N ILE A 42 -10.60 7.92 -8.14
CA ILE A 42 -9.14 8.12 -8.24
C ILE A 42 -8.64 9.07 -7.14
N LYS A 43 -9.32 10.21 -6.93
CA LYS A 43 -8.96 11.17 -5.87
C LYS A 43 -9.02 10.51 -4.48
N LYS A 44 -10.08 9.75 -4.21
CA LYS A 44 -10.21 9.01 -2.95
C LYS A 44 -9.07 8.01 -2.79
N ASN A 45 -8.72 7.26 -3.83
CA ASN A 45 -7.61 6.31 -3.79
C ASN A 45 -6.26 7.00 -3.56
N LEU A 46 -5.99 8.14 -4.22
CA LEU A 46 -4.78 8.92 -3.97
C LEU A 46 -4.69 9.40 -2.51
N LEU A 47 -5.80 9.87 -1.93
CA LEU A 47 -5.84 10.27 -0.53
C LEU A 47 -5.55 9.07 0.40
N GLU A 48 -6.13 7.91 0.14
CA GLU A 48 -5.87 6.70 0.92
C GLU A 48 -4.42 6.21 0.79
N LEU A 49 -3.86 6.24 -0.42
CA LEU A 49 -2.49 5.80 -0.71
C LEU A 49 -1.44 6.75 -0.14
N THR A 50 -1.70 8.06 -0.15
CA THR A 50 -0.81 9.06 0.45
C THR A 50 -0.88 9.03 1.98
N ALA A 51 -2.03 8.67 2.55
CA ALA A 51 -2.18 8.50 3.99
C ALA A 51 -1.41 7.30 4.56
N VAL A 52 -1.01 6.33 3.72
CA VAL A 52 -0.18 5.17 4.15
C VAL A 52 1.31 5.34 3.88
N THR A 53 1.75 6.43 3.24
CA THR A 53 3.17 6.63 2.89
C THR A 53 4.08 6.51 4.10
N SER A 54 3.75 7.19 5.20
CA SER A 54 4.55 7.15 6.43
C SER A 54 4.62 5.75 7.06
N ASP A 55 3.55 4.96 6.91
CA ASP A 55 3.54 3.58 7.41
C ASP A 55 4.42 2.67 6.54
N VAL A 56 4.39 2.85 5.21
CA VAL A 56 5.25 2.13 4.26
C VAL A 56 6.73 2.48 4.49
N GLU A 57 7.05 3.76 4.65
CA GLU A 57 8.40 4.24 4.95
C GLU A 57 8.92 3.65 6.28
N ARG A 58 8.09 3.70 7.34
CA ARG A 58 8.44 3.10 8.63
C ARG A 58 8.76 1.61 8.51
N LEU A 59 7.93 0.81 7.83
CA LEU A 59 8.21 -0.62 7.66
C LEU A 59 9.49 -0.85 6.84
N ASN A 60 9.80 0.00 5.87
CA ASN A 60 11.04 -0.09 5.13
C ASN A 60 12.27 0.16 6.00
N GLU A 61 12.20 1.13 6.91
CA GLU A 61 13.27 1.40 7.88
C GLU A 61 13.42 0.26 8.89
N GLU A 62 12.31 -0.22 9.45
CA GLU A 62 12.29 -1.34 10.41
C GLU A 62 12.80 -2.65 9.80
N MET A 63 12.67 -2.84 8.48
CA MET A 63 13.20 -4.03 7.79
C MET A 63 14.72 -4.18 7.93
N PHE A 64 15.45 -3.07 8.04
CA PHE A 64 16.91 -3.09 8.20
C PHE A 64 17.37 -3.36 9.63
N THR A 65 16.49 -3.17 10.61
CA THR A 65 16.84 -3.24 12.04
C THR A 65 16.29 -4.49 12.71
N LEU A 66 15.16 -5.02 12.25
CA LEU A 66 14.52 -6.21 12.81
C LEU A 66 15.04 -7.49 12.17
N PRO A 67 15.21 -8.58 12.94
CA PRO A 67 15.61 -9.89 12.43
C PRO A 67 14.42 -10.59 11.75
N LEU A 68 13.97 -10.04 10.62
CA LEU A 68 12.86 -10.57 9.83
C LEU A 68 13.31 -11.79 9.03
N GLY A 69 12.43 -12.78 8.88
CA GLY A 69 12.67 -13.92 7.98
C GLY A 69 12.38 -13.57 6.52
N ASP A 70 12.96 -14.34 5.60
CA ASP A 70 12.87 -14.14 4.14
C ASP A 70 11.43 -13.94 3.64
N HIS A 71 10.49 -14.72 4.16
CA HIS A 71 9.08 -14.62 3.79
C HIS A 71 8.51 -13.22 4.10
N THR A 72 8.81 -12.66 5.27
CA THR A 72 8.34 -11.34 5.69
C THR A 72 8.99 -10.24 4.86
N GLN A 73 10.29 -10.36 4.57
CA GLN A 73 11.00 -9.41 3.71
C GLN A 73 10.44 -9.42 2.28
N MET A 74 10.21 -10.60 1.69
CA MET A 74 9.59 -10.73 0.38
C MET A 74 8.17 -10.14 0.35
N SER A 75 7.40 -10.35 1.43
CA SER A 75 6.07 -9.78 1.57
C SER A 75 6.09 -8.23 1.59
N LEU A 76 7.06 -7.62 2.28
CA LEU A 76 7.27 -6.17 2.25
C LEU A 76 7.71 -5.67 0.87
N GLN A 77 8.63 -6.37 0.19
CA GLN A 77 9.03 -6.01 -1.18
C GLN A 77 7.84 -6.02 -2.15
N ASN A 78 6.96 -7.01 -2.03
CA ASN A 78 5.72 -7.09 -2.81
C ASN A 78 4.76 -5.94 -2.46
N LEU A 79 4.63 -5.59 -1.18
CA LEU A 79 3.86 -4.42 -0.75
C LEU A 79 4.39 -3.15 -1.40
N ASN A 80 5.69 -2.89 -1.32
CA ASN A 80 6.32 -1.70 -1.89
C ASN A 80 6.09 -1.60 -3.40
N ARG A 81 6.24 -2.72 -4.11
CA ARG A 81 5.99 -2.78 -5.55
C ARG A 81 4.53 -2.45 -5.86
N MET A 82 3.59 -3.08 -5.16
CA MET A 82 2.16 -2.84 -5.35
C MET A 82 1.81 -1.38 -5.07
N TRP A 83 2.25 -0.84 -3.93
CA TRP A 83 2.01 0.56 -3.56
C TRP A 83 2.53 1.55 -4.60
N ALA A 84 3.77 1.38 -5.06
CA ALA A 84 4.38 2.25 -6.07
C ALA A 84 3.61 2.19 -7.40
N GLN A 85 3.17 0.99 -7.82
CA GLN A 85 2.37 0.81 -9.04
C GLN A 85 0.99 1.46 -8.91
N THR A 86 0.30 1.28 -7.78
CA THR A 86 -1.03 1.84 -7.56
C THR A 86 -0.98 3.37 -7.52
N ILE A 87 0.01 3.97 -6.84
CA ILE A 87 0.20 5.43 -6.84
C ILE A 87 0.49 5.94 -8.24
N ALA A 88 1.42 5.32 -8.97
CA ALA A 88 1.76 5.74 -10.33
C ALA A 88 0.54 5.73 -11.26
N THR A 89 -0.24 4.64 -11.22
CA THR A 89 -1.47 4.49 -12.02
C THR A 89 -2.50 5.56 -11.66
N ALA A 90 -2.73 5.79 -10.37
CA ALA A 90 -3.70 6.80 -9.93
C ALA A 90 -3.26 8.23 -10.28
N LEU A 91 -1.96 8.53 -10.28
CA LEU A 91 -1.43 9.82 -10.72
C LEU A 91 -1.52 10.02 -12.23
N GLU A 92 -1.31 8.97 -13.03
CA GLU A 92 -1.51 9.00 -14.48
C GLU A 92 -2.96 9.28 -14.84
N ASP A 93 -3.90 8.67 -14.10
CA ASP A 93 -5.34 8.86 -14.28
C ASP A 93 -5.87 10.22 -13.80
N CYS A 94 -5.08 10.95 -13.01
CA CYS A 94 -5.40 12.30 -12.56
C CYS A 94 -4.92 13.41 -13.51
N ARG A 95 -4.14 13.08 -14.55
CA ARG A 95 -3.64 14.05 -15.55
C ARG A 95 -4.68 14.37 -16.61
#